data_AF-A0AAD7J8K8-F1
#
_entry.id   AF-A0AAD7J8K8-F1
#
_cell.length_a   1.000
_cell.length_b   1.000
_cell.length_c   1.000
_cell.angle_alpha   90.00
_cell.angle_beta   90.00
_cell.angle_gamma   90.00
#
_symmetry.space_group_name_H-M   'P 1'
#
loop_
_entity.id
_entity.type
_entity.pdbx_description
1 polymer ?
#
loop_
_entity_poly.entity_id
_entity_poly.type
_entity_poly.pdbx_seq_one_letter_code
_entity_poly.pdbx_strand_id
1 'polypeptide(L)'
;MTTTRKFTEAPPPFDDPSADIIVRSAEGVDFHMHKLLLSLASPFFKEMFELPQPPIDGGEVEGSPRLEVDNTRDGIPVILMYDDQNQACGQTVVEFMLSSCHPTCLQSNKPFLDAHILGTVVDVGRRYGMDGVVKSALRYPHILATNPFVLFPHACQQKLAEEGTLAAKETLRFRIKEFPHEPALKLISGYQYHALLKFHQRCGEATAILAQCDKMDWIPQSTLRLFPEQHHPCSSLETYRDSISTLSQWNQRAGVSTMLTWGMCVPTRGFPSSSIQQWWIDYMGSTSRALKSKPHSSTVDEPQRVDDAKGAACPNCAVQARVFMRNFIPIFKQQVEKVIHEVSLFLTDLLHRLIRA
;
A
#
# COMPACT_ATOMS: atom_id res chain seq x y z
N MET A 1 -7.40 34.50 -36.40
CA MET A 1 -7.57 34.87 -34.98
C MET A 1 -6.44 34.22 -34.20
N THR A 2 -5.43 35.00 -33.87
CA THR A 2 -4.22 34.52 -33.18
C THR A 2 -4.53 34.46 -31.69
N THR A 3 -4.83 33.28 -31.17
CA THR A 3 -5.03 33.05 -29.74
C THR A 3 -3.68 33.21 -29.05
N THR A 4 -3.46 34.35 -28.40
CA THR A 4 -2.31 34.54 -27.49
C THR A 4 -2.47 33.53 -26.35
N ARG A 5 -1.63 32.49 -26.32
CA ARG A 5 -1.56 31.55 -25.18
C ARG A 5 -1.19 32.36 -23.95
N LYS A 6 -2.07 32.36 -22.95
CA LYS A 6 -1.85 33.04 -21.67
C LYS A 6 -1.15 32.05 -20.75
N PHE A 7 0.11 32.32 -20.41
CA PHE A 7 0.87 31.53 -19.45
C PHE A 7 0.60 32.04 -18.03
N THR A 8 0.69 31.15 -17.03
CA THR A 8 0.45 31.48 -15.61
C THR A 8 1.64 30.98 -14.78
N GLU A 9 2.05 31.73 -13.76
CA GLU A 9 3.09 31.27 -12.82
C GLU A 9 2.53 30.23 -11.84
N ALA A 10 3.30 29.17 -11.58
CA ALA A 10 3.02 28.24 -10.50
C ALA A 10 3.20 28.93 -9.13
N PRO A 11 2.47 28.49 -8.08
CA PRO A 11 2.62 29.04 -6.73
C PRO A 11 3.96 28.63 -6.09
N PRO A 12 4.32 29.24 -4.94
CA PRO A 12 5.50 28.84 -4.18
C PRO A 12 5.57 27.32 -3.92
N PRO A 13 6.75 26.69 -4.04
CA PRO A 13 8.07 27.32 -4.22
C PRO A 13 8.52 27.45 -5.69
N PHE A 14 7.61 27.38 -6.66
CA PHE A 14 7.95 27.39 -8.09
C PHE A 14 7.86 28.77 -8.75
N ASP A 15 8.04 29.83 -7.95
CA ASP A 15 8.02 31.24 -8.32
C ASP A 15 9.32 31.98 -7.96
N ASP A 16 10.42 31.24 -7.74
CA ASP A 16 11.71 31.82 -7.36
C ASP A 16 12.34 32.63 -8.52
N PRO A 17 12.60 33.95 -8.34
CA PRO A 17 13.16 34.79 -9.39
C PRO A 17 14.62 34.45 -9.75
N SER A 18 15.31 33.63 -8.96
CA SER A 18 16.67 33.16 -9.22
C SER A 18 16.73 31.87 -10.06
N ALA A 19 15.59 31.37 -10.50
CA ALA A 19 15.50 30.21 -11.38
C ALA A 19 16.23 30.43 -12.72
N ASP A 20 16.89 29.38 -13.19
CA ASP A 20 17.67 29.38 -14.44
C ASP A 20 17.04 28.46 -15.51
N ILE A 21 15.86 27.90 -15.21
CA ILE A 21 15.02 27.15 -16.14
C ILE A 21 13.54 27.19 -15.72
N ILE A 22 12.65 27.20 -16.72
CA ILE A 22 11.21 27.06 -16.55
C ILE A 22 10.79 25.71 -17.13
N VAL A 23 10.09 24.91 -16.33
CA VAL A 23 9.39 23.72 -16.81
C VAL A 23 7.92 24.07 -16.95
N ARG A 24 7.41 24.06 -18.18
CA ARG A 24 6.03 24.41 -18.51
C ARG A 24 5.15 23.15 -18.56
N SER A 25 3.91 23.27 -18.08
CA SER A 25 2.89 22.22 -18.25
C SER A 25 2.13 22.35 -19.57
N ALA A 26 1.40 21.32 -19.97
CA ALA A 26 0.55 21.33 -21.17
C ALA A 26 -0.51 22.46 -21.15
N GLU A 27 -0.97 22.83 -19.96
CA GLU A 27 -1.94 23.90 -19.71
C GLU A 27 -1.31 25.29 -19.71
N GLY A 28 0.01 25.40 -19.84
CA GLY A 28 0.75 26.67 -19.87
C GLY A 28 1.05 27.24 -18.48
N VAL A 29 1.17 26.39 -17.46
CA VAL A 29 1.65 26.79 -16.14
C VAL A 29 3.17 26.67 -16.10
N ASP A 30 3.85 27.74 -15.70
CA ASP A 30 5.30 27.84 -15.66
C ASP A 30 5.82 27.58 -14.25
N PHE A 31 6.68 26.58 -14.13
CA PHE A 31 7.33 26.21 -12.88
C PHE A 31 8.80 26.63 -12.94
N HIS A 32 9.16 27.64 -12.15
CA HIS A 32 10.53 28.12 -12.02
C HIS A 32 11.35 27.15 -11.18
N MET A 33 12.44 26.63 -11.75
CA MET A 33 13.29 25.62 -11.14
C MET A 33 14.77 25.92 -11.40
N HIS A 34 15.62 25.16 -10.71
CA HIS A 34 17.07 25.24 -10.90
C HIS A 34 17.58 24.02 -11.67
N LYS A 35 18.38 24.25 -12.72
CA LYS A 35 19.04 23.20 -13.50
C LYS A 35 19.83 22.26 -12.61
N LEU A 36 20.53 22.79 -11.59
CA LEU A 36 21.26 21.98 -10.60
C LEU A 36 20.35 20.94 -9.92
N LEU A 37 19.17 21.35 -9.44
CA LEU A 37 18.25 20.44 -8.75
C LEU A 37 17.72 19.36 -9.71
N LEU A 38 17.39 19.74 -10.94
CA LEU A 38 16.96 18.80 -11.97
C LEU A 38 18.07 17.82 -12.37
N SER A 39 19.31 18.29 -12.55
CA SER A 39 20.47 17.45 -12.87
C SER A 39 20.81 16.45 -11.76
N LEU A 40 20.63 16.83 -10.49
CA LEU A 40 20.83 15.92 -9.36
C LEU A 40 19.74 14.85 -9.28
N ALA A 41 18.52 15.16 -9.71
CA ALA A 41 17.39 14.25 -9.67
C ALA A 41 17.23 13.38 -10.93
N SER A 42 17.81 13.80 -12.06
CA SER A 42 17.60 13.21 -13.38
C SER A 42 18.90 13.20 -14.19
N PRO A 43 19.42 12.02 -14.57
CA PRO A 43 20.53 11.93 -15.50
C PRO A 43 20.16 12.48 -16.89
N PHE A 44 18.89 12.35 -17.30
CA PHE A 44 18.39 12.92 -18.54
C PHE A 44 18.57 14.45 -18.58
N PHE A 45 18.13 15.15 -17.53
CA PHE A 45 18.30 16.60 -17.47
C PHE A 45 19.77 17.01 -17.37
N LYS A 46 20.57 16.26 -16.60
CA LYS A 46 22.01 16.48 -16.53
C LYS A 46 22.66 16.43 -17.91
N GLU A 47 22.43 15.35 -18.66
CA GLU A 47 22.95 15.19 -20.02
C GLU A 47 22.43 16.30 -20.93
N MET A 48 21.12 16.57 -20.92
CA MET A 48 20.49 17.61 -21.74
C MET A 48 21.11 18.99 -21.54
N PHE A 49 21.50 19.36 -20.31
CA PHE A 49 22.14 20.64 -20.03
C PHE A 49 23.63 20.69 -20.34
N GLU A 50 24.31 19.53 -20.38
CA GLU A 50 25.73 19.41 -20.72
C GLU A 50 25.98 19.38 -22.24
N LEU A 51 24.95 19.13 -23.06
CA LEU A 51 25.07 19.11 -24.53
C LEU A 51 25.54 20.47 -25.08
N PRO A 52 26.58 20.51 -25.94
CA PRO A 52 26.99 21.73 -26.63
C PRO A 52 25.83 22.26 -27.47
N GLN A 53 25.37 23.48 -27.16
CA GLN A 53 24.46 24.16 -28.07
C GLN A 53 25.21 24.52 -29.35
N PRO A 54 24.58 24.40 -30.53
CA PRO A 54 25.22 24.81 -31.77
C PRO A 54 25.69 26.27 -31.65
N PRO A 55 26.92 26.59 -32.08
CA PRO A 55 27.46 27.94 -31.94
C PRO A 55 26.56 28.94 -32.68
N ILE A 56 26.27 30.04 -32.00
CA ILE A 56 25.43 31.15 -32.50
C ILE A 56 26.19 31.97 -33.56
N ASP A 57 27.49 31.74 -33.77
CA ASP A 57 28.30 32.52 -34.69
C ASP A 57 28.27 31.96 -36.12
N GLY A 58 27.52 32.66 -36.97
CA GLY A 58 27.49 32.39 -38.41
C GLY A 58 26.79 33.44 -39.26
N GLY A 59 26.87 34.74 -38.91
CA GLY A 59 26.51 35.84 -39.80
C GLY A 59 25.01 36.10 -39.96
N GLU A 60 24.67 37.39 -40.05
CA GLU A 60 23.38 37.86 -40.56
C GLU A 60 23.20 37.36 -42.00
N VAL A 61 22.57 36.18 -42.16
CA VAL A 61 22.03 35.76 -43.45
C VAL A 61 20.54 36.06 -43.40
N GLU A 62 20.15 37.16 -44.05
CA GLU A 62 18.76 37.43 -44.41
C GLU A 62 18.20 36.19 -45.13
N GLY A 63 17.31 35.45 -44.47
CA GLY A 63 16.67 34.25 -45.02
C GLY A 63 16.79 32.98 -44.18
N SER A 64 17.58 32.97 -43.10
CA SER A 64 17.55 31.86 -42.13
C SER A 64 16.31 31.98 -41.24
N PRO A 65 15.55 30.89 -40.96
CA PRO A 65 14.46 30.96 -40.02
C PRO A 65 15.07 31.37 -38.68
N ARG A 66 14.73 32.57 -38.23
CA ARG A 66 14.96 33.00 -36.85
C ARG A 66 14.50 31.83 -35.95
N LEU A 67 15.27 31.49 -34.92
CA LEU A 67 14.72 30.74 -33.79
C LEU A 67 13.70 31.67 -33.13
N GLU A 68 12.48 31.68 -33.66
CA GLU A 68 11.40 32.57 -33.28
C GLU A 68 10.73 32.08 -31.98
N VAL A 69 10.83 32.91 -30.93
CA VAL A 69 9.72 33.36 -30.07
C VAL A 69 9.12 32.43 -28.97
N ASP A 70 9.41 31.12 -28.86
CA ASP A 70 8.71 30.28 -27.85
C ASP A 70 9.59 29.45 -26.88
N ASN A 71 10.92 29.52 -26.97
CA ASN A 71 11.81 28.67 -26.14
C ASN A 71 12.46 29.38 -24.94
N THR A 72 12.20 30.68 -24.77
CA THR A 72 12.66 31.46 -23.62
C THR A 72 11.55 32.38 -23.12
N ARG A 73 11.51 32.59 -21.81
CA ARG A 73 10.63 33.55 -21.15
C ARG A 73 11.48 34.42 -20.24
N ASP A 74 11.50 35.72 -20.50
CA ASP A 74 12.33 36.68 -19.77
C ASP A 74 13.83 36.33 -19.76
N GLY A 75 14.31 35.70 -20.84
CA GLY A 75 15.70 35.22 -20.98
C GLY A 75 15.98 33.86 -20.33
N ILE A 76 15.01 33.28 -19.62
CA ILE A 76 15.11 31.95 -19.01
C ILE A 76 14.62 30.88 -20.01
N PRO A 77 15.37 29.79 -20.24
CA PRO A 77 14.92 28.70 -21.10
C PRO A 77 13.64 28.03 -20.58
N VAL A 78 12.69 27.77 -21.48
CA VAL A 78 11.44 27.06 -21.20
C VAL A 78 11.50 25.67 -21.82
N ILE A 79 11.21 24.64 -21.02
CA ILE A 79 11.11 23.25 -21.48
C ILE A 79 9.76 22.64 -21.13
N LEU A 80 9.34 21.63 -21.89
CA LEU A 80 8.16 20.80 -21.62
C LEU A 80 8.60 19.40 -21.20
N MET A 81 7.85 18.80 -20.28
CA MET A 81 7.93 17.36 -20.04
C MET A 81 6.92 16.61 -20.90
N TYR A 82 7.26 15.40 -21.34
CA TYR A 82 6.41 14.58 -22.20
C TYR A 82 6.21 13.17 -21.62
N ASP A 83 5.01 12.63 -21.76
CA ASP A 83 4.71 11.23 -21.43
C ASP A 83 5.22 10.27 -22.52
N ASP A 84 5.05 8.96 -22.35
CA ASP A 84 5.51 7.96 -23.33
C ASP A 84 4.78 8.02 -24.69
N GLN A 85 3.65 8.72 -24.78
CA GLN A 85 2.94 8.98 -26.03
C GLN A 85 3.39 10.27 -26.71
N ASN A 86 4.46 10.91 -26.19
CA ASN A 86 4.96 12.23 -26.61
C ASN A 86 3.92 13.34 -26.45
N GLN A 87 2.99 13.22 -25.50
CA GLN A 87 2.08 14.29 -25.12
C GLN A 87 2.68 15.10 -23.97
N ALA A 88 2.51 16.43 -24.02
CA ALA A 88 3.00 17.30 -22.95
C ALA A 88 2.30 16.94 -21.63
N CYS A 89 3.07 16.87 -20.55
CA CYS A 89 2.58 16.52 -19.23
C CYS A 89 1.70 17.65 -18.66
N GLY A 90 0.57 17.27 -18.05
CA GLY A 90 -0.30 18.20 -17.34
C GLY A 90 0.33 18.72 -16.04
N GLN A 91 -0.26 19.79 -15.49
CA GLN A 91 0.24 20.53 -14.34
C GLN A 91 0.50 19.64 -13.13
N THR A 92 -0.42 18.75 -12.78
CA THR A 92 -0.29 17.88 -11.60
C THR A 92 0.89 16.92 -11.69
N VAL A 93 1.17 16.39 -12.89
CA VAL A 93 2.33 15.50 -13.11
C VAL A 93 3.61 16.31 -12.97
N VAL A 94 3.70 17.45 -13.66
CA VAL A 94 4.88 18.34 -13.59
C VAL A 94 5.14 18.78 -12.15
N GLU A 95 4.12 19.30 -11.46
CA GLU A 95 4.22 19.71 -10.06
C GLU A 95 4.72 18.56 -9.17
N PHE A 96 4.15 17.36 -9.30
CA PHE A 96 4.59 16.20 -8.51
C PHE A 96 6.07 15.85 -8.77
N MET A 97 6.50 15.85 -10.03
CA MET A 97 7.88 15.56 -10.42
C MET A 97 8.84 16.60 -9.82
N LEU A 98 8.54 17.88 -9.99
CA LEU A 98 9.39 19.00 -9.54
C LEU A 98 9.40 19.15 -8.01
N SER A 99 8.24 18.99 -7.35
CA SER A 99 8.14 18.98 -5.89
C SER A 99 8.98 17.85 -5.29
N SER A 100 9.25 16.78 -6.04
CA SER A 100 10.08 15.67 -5.57
C SER A 100 11.58 15.92 -5.69
N CYS A 101 11.96 16.98 -6.42
CA CYS A 101 13.33 17.46 -6.54
C CYS A 101 13.61 18.67 -5.63
N HIS A 102 12.58 19.42 -5.26
CA HIS A 102 12.72 20.67 -4.51
C HIS A 102 12.84 20.42 -3.00
N PRO A 103 13.93 20.86 -2.31
CA PRO A 103 14.16 20.59 -0.89
C PRO A 103 13.01 21.00 0.03
N THR A 104 12.44 22.19 -0.18
CA THR A 104 11.29 22.70 0.59
C THR A 104 10.04 21.84 0.46
N CYS A 105 9.90 21.12 -0.66
CA CYS A 105 8.75 20.27 -0.93
C CYS A 105 8.90 18.84 -0.38
N LEU A 106 10.12 18.43 0.02
CA LEU A 106 10.36 17.06 0.49
C LEU A 106 9.60 16.72 1.78
N GLN A 107 9.26 17.72 2.59
CA GLN A 107 8.51 17.58 3.83
C GLN A 107 7.04 18.00 3.70
N SER A 108 6.65 18.54 2.54
CA SER A 108 5.28 18.99 2.28
C SER A 108 4.37 17.85 1.82
N ASN A 109 3.06 18.01 2.00
CA ASN A 109 2.09 17.10 1.41
C ASN A 109 2.18 17.20 -0.11
N LYS A 110 2.38 16.06 -0.76
CA LYS A 110 2.37 15.96 -2.22
C LYS A 110 0.96 16.19 -2.75
N PRO A 111 0.81 16.67 -3.99
CA PRO A 111 -0.50 16.71 -4.62
C PRO A 111 -1.11 15.31 -4.63
N PHE A 112 -2.44 15.27 -4.50
CA PHE A 112 -3.18 14.03 -4.56
C PHE A 112 -2.99 13.39 -5.94
N LEU A 113 -2.56 12.13 -5.97
CA LEU A 113 -2.46 11.34 -7.19
C LEU A 113 -3.55 10.28 -7.21
N ASP A 114 -4.47 10.39 -8.17
CA ASP A 114 -5.36 9.29 -8.50
C ASP A 114 -4.61 8.18 -9.26
N ALA A 115 -5.29 7.07 -9.51
CA ALA A 115 -4.76 5.92 -10.24
C ALA A 115 -4.17 6.27 -11.63
N HIS A 116 -4.83 7.18 -12.36
CA HIS A 116 -4.45 7.53 -13.73
C HIS A 116 -3.20 8.42 -13.73
N ILE A 117 -3.22 9.49 -12.94
CA ILE A 117 -2.09 10.42 -12.82
C ILE A 117 -0.86 9.71 -12.26
N LEU A 118 -1.05 8.80 -11.29
CA LEU A 118 0.03 7.98 -10.74
C LEU A 118 0.73 7.14 -11.80
N GLY A 119 -0.02 6.50 -12.71
CA GLY A 119 0.57 5.74 -13.82
C GLY A 119 1.44 6.64 -14.69
N THR A 120 0.92 7.81 -15.06
CA THR A 120 1.67 8.82 -15.83
C THR A 120 2.92 9.30 -15.09
N VAL A 121 2.85 9.56 -13.78
CA VAL A 121 4.02 9.95 -12.96
C VAL A 121 5.09 8.86 -12.97
N VAL A 122 4.70 7.58 -12.89
CA VAL A 122 5.66 6.47 -12.95
C VAL A 122 6.31 6.37 -14.32
N ASP A 123 5.53 6.46 -15.40
CA ASP A 123 6.04 6.37 -16.77
C ASP A 123 6.95 7.55 -17.12
N VAL A 124 6.53 8.78 -16.79
CA VAL A 124 7.33 9.99 -16.95
C VAL A 124 8.60 9.91 -16.10
N GLY A 125 8.48 9.49 -14.84
CA GLY A 125 9.63 9.31 -13.97
C GLY A 125 10.67 8.35 -14.54
N ARG A 126 10.23 7.23 -15.12
CA ARG A 126 11.13 6.32 -15.87
C ARG A 126 11.76 7.02 -17.06
N ARG A 127 10.96 7.67 -17.92
CA ARG A 127 11.43 8.31 -19.15
C ARG A 127 12.51 9.37 -18.89
N TYR A 128 12.39 10.11 -17.80
CA TYR A 128 13.35 11.14 -17.38
C TYR A 128 14.43 10.60 -16.42
N GLY A 129 14.50 9.29 -16.15
CA GLY A 129 15.49 8.70 -15.25
C GLY A 129 15.39 9.17 -13.79
N MET A 130 14.19 9.56 -13.35
CA MET A 130 13.90 10.10 -12.02
C MET A 130 13.48 8.99 -11.05
N ASP A 131 14.32 7.97 -10.91
CA ASP A 131 14.03 6.76 -10.10
C ASP A 131 13.67 7.09 -8.64
N GLY A 132 14.32 8.12 -8.07
CA GLY A 132 14.02 8.58 -6.72
C GLY A 132 12.59 9.09 -6.56
N VAL A 133 12.07 9.76 -7.60
CA VAL A 133 10.69 10.26 -7.63
C VAL A 133 9.70 9.10 -7.75
N VAL A 134 9.98 8.14 -8.64
CA VAL A 134 9.15 6.94 -8.80
C VAL A 134 9.08 6.16 -7.49
N LYS A 135 10.22 5.87 -6.85
CA LYS A 135 10.27 5.17 -5.56
C LYS A 135 9.50 5.94 -4.46
N SER A 136 9.66 7.26 -4.40
CA SER A 136 8.96 8.10 -3.44
C SER A 136 7.44 8.05 -3.63
N ALA A 137 6.97 8.16 -4.88
CA ALA A 137 5.55 8.05 -5.23
C ALA A 137 4.95 6.70 -4.81
N LEU A 138 5.67 5.61 -5.11
CA LEU A 138 5.24 4.25 -4.79
C LEU A 138 5.28 3.94 -3.27
N ARG A 139 6.04 4.70 -2.48
CA ARG A 139 6.14 4.54 -1.02
C ARG A 139 5.20 5.47 -0.24
N TYR A 140 4.54 6.41 -0.89
CA TYR A 140 3.71 7.40 -0.20
C TYR A 140 2.48 6.73 0.44
N PRO A 141 2.27 6.83 1.77
CA PRO A 141 1.27 6.04 2.48
C PRO A 141 -0.16 6.18 1.93
N HIS A 142 -0.59 7.40 1.61
CA HIS A 142 -1.92 7.65 1.06
C HIS A 142 -2.10 6.99 -0.32
N ILE A 143 -1.06 7.01 -1.15
CA ILE A 143 -1.09 6.42 -2.50
C ILE A 143 -1.16 4.90 -2.40
N LEU A 144 -0.30 4.30 -1.56
CA LEU A 144 -0.30 2.86 -1.27
C LEU A 144 -1.67 2.35 -0.81
N ALA A 145 -2.30 3.07 0.12
CA ALA A 145 -3.59 2.69 0.66
C ALA A 145 -4.73 2.81 -0.36
N THR A 146 -4.60 3.65 -1.39
CA THR A 146 -5.70 3.94 -2.34
C THR A 146 -5.56 3.16 -3.65
N ASN A 147 -4.33 2.92 -4.12
CA ASN A 147 -4.07 2.44 -5.48
C ASN A 147 -3.22 1.15 -5.55
N PRO A 148 -3.37 0.14 -4.66
CA PRO A 148 -2.43 -1.00 -4.62
C PRO A 148 -2.41 -1.84 -5.91
N PHE A 149 -3.54 -1.94 -6.61
CA PHE A 149 -3.66 -2.67 -7.88
C PHE A 149 -3.05 -1.96 -9.08
N VAL A 150 -2.85 -0.64 -8.99
CA VAL A 150 -2.10 0.15 -9.96
C VAL A 150 -0.61 0.06 -9.63
N LEU A 151 -0.26 0.23 -8.36
CA LEU A 151 1.12 0.30 -7.89
C LEU A 151 1.88 -1.00 -8.08
N PHE A 152 1.27 -2.15 -7.79
CA PHE A 152 1.96 -3.44 -7.90
C PHE A 152 2.45 -3.73 -9.33
N PRO A 153 1.61 -3.59 -10.38
CA PRO A 153 2.06 -3.75 -11.76
C PRO A 153 3.14 -2.76 -12.18
N HIS A 154 2.99 -1.48 -11.83
CA HIS A 154 3.98 -0.45 -12.15
C HIS A 154 5.32 -0.74 -11.45
N ALA A 155 5.31 -1.10 -10.17
CA ALA A 155 6.53 -1.48 -9.45
C ALA A 155 7.22 -2.70 -10.09
N CYS A 156 6.46 -3.69 -10.56
CA CYS A 156 7.00 -4.84 -11.29
C CYS A 156 7.63 -4.44 -12.62
N GLN A 157 6.95 -3.58 -13.40
CA GLN A 157 7.46 -3.08 -14.68
C GLN A 157 8.75 -2.28 -14.51
N GLN A 158 8.82 -1.46 -13.45
CA GLN A 158 9.99 -0.64 -13.10
C GLN A 158 11.08 -1.42 -12.36
N LYS A 159 10.93 -2.74 -12.17
CA LYS A 159 11.90 -3.59 -11.49
C LYS A 159 12.20 -3.15 -10.04
N LEU A 160 11.16 -2.67 -9.35
CA LEU A 160 11.20 -2.17 -7.97
C LEU A 160 10.58 -3.20 -7.01
N ALA A 161 11.36 -4.20 -6.60
CA ALA A 161 10.86 -5.32 -5.82
C ALA A 161 10.35 -4.94 -4.41
N GLU A 162 11.00 -3.99 -3.74
CA GLU A 162 10.59 -3.53 -2.41
C GLU A 162 9.24 -2.81 -2.48
N GLU A 163 9.12 -1.86 -3.41
CA GLU A 163 7.89 -1.11 -3.67
C GLU A 163 6.76 -2.03 -4.13
N GLY A 164 7.06 -3.01 -4.98
CA GLY A 164 6.10 -4.04 -5.40
C GLY A 164 5.63 -4.87 -4.20
N THR A 165 6.52 -5.20 -3.27
CA THR A 165 6.14 -5.91 -2.05
C THR A 165 5.25 -5.05 -1.14
N LEU A 166 5.54 -3.76 -1.01
CA LEU A 166 4.70 -2.82 -0.26
C LEU A 166 3.29 -2.74 -0.85
N ALA A 167 3.18 -2.55 -2.17
CA ALA A 167 1.90 -2.54 -2.87
C ALA A 167 1.15 -3.87 -2.73
N ALA A 168 1.86 -5.00 -2.83
CA ALA A 168 1.28 -6.33 -2.65
C ALA A 168 0.67 -6.51 -1.25
N LYS A 169 1.33 -6.02 -0.19
CA LYS A 169 0.79 -6.06 1.18
C LYS A 169 -0.53 -5.30 1.30
N GLU A 170 -0.64 -4.15 0.65
CA GLU A 170 -1.88 -3.36 0.65
C GLU A 170 -3.03 -4.07 -0.08
N THR A 171 -2.76 -4.94 -1.06
CA THR A 171 -3.81 -5.77 -1.70
C THR A 171 -4.48 -6.75 -0.74
N LEU A 172 -3.84 -7.10 0.38
CA LEU A 172 -4.37 -8.06 1.37
C LEU A 172 -5.63 -7.54 2.08
N ARG A 173 -5.90 -6.22 1.98
CA ARG A 173 -7.14 -5.58 2.45
C ARG A 173 -8.38 -6.03 1.67
N PHE A 174 -8.19 -6.66 0.52
CA PHE A 174 -9.25 -7.13 -0.37
C PHE A 174 -9.25 -8.66 -0.44
N ARG A 175 -10.43 -9.24 -0.67
CA ARG A 175 -10.51 -10.67 -1.02
C ARG A 175 -10.11 -10.84 -2.48
N ILE A 176 -9.50 -11.95 -2.84
CA ILE A 176 -9.09 -12.23 -4.23
C ILE A 176 -10.25 -12.04 -5.23
N LYS A 177 -11.45 -12.48 -4.85
CA LYS A 177 -12.69 -12.35 -5.66
C LYS A 177 -13.19 -10.90 -5.83
N GLU A 178 -12.66 -9.96 -5.06
CA GLU A 178 -12.98 -8.52 -5.10
C GLU A 178 -11.89 -7.71 -5.81
N PHE A 179 -10.85 -8.36 -6.34
CA PHE A 179 -9.79 -7.66 -7.05
C PHE A 179 -10.36 -6.94 -8.28
N PRO A 180 -10.09 -5.64 -8.46
CA PRO A 180 -10.66 -4.87 -9.55
C PRO A 180 -10.02 -5.25 -10.89
N HIS A 181 -10.77 -5.01 -11.96
CA HIS A 181 -10.25 -5.05 -13.32
C HIS A 181 -9.47 -3.76 -13.60
N GLU A 182 -8.20 -3.74 -13.19
CA GLU A 182 -7.32 -2.59 -13.33
C GLU A 182 -6.50 -2.69 -14.64
N PRO A 183 -6.60 -1.71 -15.56
CA PRO A 183 -5.79 -1.68 -16.79
C PRO A 183 -4.29 -1.85 -16.59
N ALA A 184 -3.74 -1.34 -15.48
CA ALA A 184 -2.33 -1.50 -15.15
C ALA A 184 -1.90 -2.98 -15.03
N LEU A 185 -2.82 -3.92 -14.80
CA LEU A 185 -2.51 -5.36 -14.78
C LEU A 185 -1.96 -5.87 -16.12
N LYS A 186 -2.19 -5.16 -17.23
CA LYS A 186 -1.58 -5.48 -18.54
C LYS A 186 -0.06 -5.30 -18.55
N LEU A 187 0.50 -4.54 -17.60
CA LEU A 187 1.94 -4.27 -17.48
C LEU A 187 2.73 -5.47 -16.95
N ILE A 188 2.04 -6.46 -16.36
CA ILE A 188 2.67 -7.63 -15.75
C ILE A 188 2.35 -8.92 -16.48
N SER A 189 3.29 -9.85 -16.41
CA SER A 189 3.09 -11.22 -16.88
C SER A 189 2.08 -11.98 -16.03
N GLY A 190 1.47 -13.02 -16.60
CA GLY A 190 0.65 -13.97 -15.85
C GLY A 190 1.41 -14.63 -14.69
N TYR A 191 2.75 -14.75 -14.80
CA TYR A 191 3.61 -15.25 -13.74
C TYR A 191 3.67 -14.29 -12.53
N GLN A 192 3.89 -12.99 -12.78
CA GLN A 192 3.90 -11.97 -11.72
C GLN A 192 2.54 -11.83 -11.05
N TYR A 193 1.44 -11.92 -11.82
CA TYR A 193 0.10 -11.92 -11.26
C TYR A 193 -0.16 -13.18 -10.41
N HIS A 194 0.24 -14.37 -10.88
CA HIS A 194 0.14 -15.59 -10.10
C HIS A 194 0.99 -15.54 -8.81
N ALA A 195 2.17 -14.90 -8.85
CA ALA A 195 2.98 -14.67 -7.66
C ALA A 195 2.25 -13.83 -6.61
N LEU A 196 1.54 -12.77 -7.03
CA LEU A 196 0.69 -11.97 -6.14
C LEU A 196 -0.44 -12.81 -5.52
N LEU A 197 -1.13 -13.64 -6.32
CA LEU A 197 -2.18 -14.53 -5.81
C LEU A 197 -1.65 -15.55 -4.81
N LYS A 198 -0.48 -16.14 -5.08
CA LYS A 198 0.18 -17.09 -4.17
C LYS A 198 0.65 -16.42 -2.89
N PHE A 199 1.16 -15.20 -2.98
CA PHE A 199 1.47 -14.38 -1.81
C PHE A 199 0.23 -14.16 -0.94
N HIS A 200 -0.88 -13.71 -1.54
CA HIS A 200 -2.14 -13.52 -0.83
C HIS A 200 -2.63 -14.81 -0.14
N GLN A 201 -2.64 -15.93 -0.87
CA GLN A 201 -3.01 -17.24 -0.33
C GLN A 201 -2.14 -17.63 0.88
N ARG A 202 -0.81 -17.49 0.77
CA ARG A 202 0.13 -17.83 1.85
C ARG A 202 -0.07 -16.94 3.08
N CYS A 203 -0.30 -15.65 2.88
CA CYS A 203 -0.68 -14.74 3.97
C CYS A 203 -2.01 -15.18 4.62
N GLY A 204 -3.00 -15.58 3.82
CA GLY A 204 -4.26 -16.15 4.28
C GLY A 204 -4.07 -17.36 5.18
N GLU A 205 -3.29 -18.34 4.73
CA GLU A 205 -2.99 -19.54 5.48
C GLU A 205 -2.22 -19.24 6.77
N ALA A 206 -1.15 -18.45 6.69
CA ALA A 206 -0.29 -18.14 7.83
C ALA A 206 -1.01 -17.32 8.92
N THR A 207 -1.82 -16.33 8.52
CA THR A 207 -2.59 -15.51 9.48
C THR A 207 -3.78 -16.25 10.07
N ALA A 208 -4.43 -17.15 9.31
CA ALA A 208 -5.52 -17.97 9.82
C ALA A 208 -5.07 -18.94 10.93
N ILE A 209 -3.81 -19.39 10.88
CA ILE A 209 -3.19 -20.26 11.91
C ILE A 209 -3.08 -19.56 13.26
N LEU A 210 -2.87 -18.23 13.29
CA LEU A 210 -2.75 -17.48 14.55
C LEU A 210 -4.00 -17.59 15.44
N ALA A 211 -5.16 -17.86 14.84
CA ALA A 211 -6.42 -18.03 15.53
C ALA A 211 -6.79 -19.50 15.82
N GLN A 212 -5.89 -20.45 15.56
CA GLN A 212 -6.06 -21.87 15.90
C GLN A 212 -5.60 -22.14 17.33
N CYS A 213 -6.24 -23.10 17.99
CA CYS A 213 -6.07 -23.34 19.42
C CYS A 213 -4.66 -23.69 19.86
N ASP A 214 -3.96 -24.43 19.01
CA ASP A 214 -2.64 -25.01 19.25
C ASP A 214 -1.50 -24.00 19.00
N LYS A 215 -1.85 -22.78 18.55
CA LYS A 215 -0.92 -21.75 18.08
C LYS A 215 -1.18 -20.37 18.71
N MET A 216 -1.52 -20.34 20.00
CA MET A 216 -1.80 -19.10 20.75
C MET A 216 -0.66 -18.62 21.68
N ASP A 217 0.53 -19.21 21.57
CA ASP A 217 1.69 -18.87 22.44
C ASP A 217 2.16 -17.41 22.29
N TRP A 218 1.75 -16.75 21.22
CA TRP A 218 2.03 -15.34 20.94
C TRP A 218 1.20 -14.38 21.81
N ILE A 219 0.14 -14.86 22.48
CA ILE A 219 -0.68 -14.01 23.35
C ILE A 219 0.03 -13.81 24.69
N PRO A 220 0.34 -12.58 25.11
CA PRO A 220 1.02 -12.34 26.38
C PRO A 220 0.18 -12.81 27.57
N GLN A 221 0.85 -13.42 28.56
CA GLN A 221 0.21 -13.83 29.83
C GLN A 221 -0.48 -12.66 30.54
N SER A 222 0.07 -11.45 30.43
CA SER A 222 -0.56 -10.22 30.95
C SER A 222 -1.94 -9.93 30.34
N THR A 223 -2.13 -10.28 29.07
CA THR A 223 -3.42 -10.14 28.36
C THR A 223 -4.38 -11.25 28.77
N LEU A 224 -3.88 -12.48 28.89
CA LEU A 224 -4.68 -13.63 29.34
C LEU A 224 -5.20 -13.46 30.77
N ARG A 225 -4.46 -12.77 31.65
CA ARG A 225 -4.93 -12.41 33.02
C ARG A 225 -6.12 -11.47 33.05
N LEU A 226 -6.41 -10.75 31.95
CA LEU A 226 -7.60 -9.90 31.85
C LEU A 226 -8.83 -10.68 31.38
N PHE A 227 -8.66 -11.97 31.03
CA PHE A 227 -9.76 -12.81 30.60
C PHE A 227 -10.75 -13.00 31.77
N PRO A 228 -12.07 -12.96 31.52
CA PRO A 228 -13.05 -13.10 32.60
C PRO A 228 -12.88 -14.42 33.37
N GLU A 229 -12.50 -14.36 34.66
CA GLU A 229 -12.32 -15.53 35.52
C GLU A 229 -13.65 -16.06 36.08
N GLN A 230 -13.77 -17.39 36.20
CA GLN A 230 -14.99 -18.12 36.54
C GLN A 230 -15.36 -18.10 38.03
N HIS A 231 -15.66 -16.95 38.61
CA HIS A 231 -16.31 -16.93 39.94
C HIS A 231 -17.84 -16.94 39.84
N HIS A 232 -18.39 -17.06 38.62
CA HIS A 232 -19.82 -17.09 38.35
C HIS A 232 -20.14 -18.22 37.37
N PRO A 233 -21.14 -19.09 37.65
CA PRO A 233 -21.66 -20.04 36.66
C PRO A 233 -22.45 -19.24 35.62
N CYS A 234 -21.75 -18.64 34.65
CA CYS A 234 -22.43 -18.07 33.49
C CYS A 234 -23.03 -19.23 32.70
N SER A 235 -24.35 -19.14 32.46
CA SER A 235 -25.22 -20.12 31.82
C SER A 235 -24.85 -20.48 30.35
N SER A 236 -23.73 -19.99 29.83
CA SER A 236 -23.13 -20.54 28.60
C SER A 236 -22.67 -22.00 28.77
N LEU A 237 -22.54 -22.49 30.01
CA LEU A 237 -22.16 -23.86 30.34
C LEU A 237 -23.32 -24.89 30.30
N GLU A 238 -24.59 -24.50 30.41
CA GLU A 238 -25.70 -25.44 30.21
C GLU A 238 -25.76 -25.90 28.74
N THR A 239 -25.47 -24.99 27.80
CA THR A 239 -25.25 -25.36 26.40
C THR A 239 -24.01 -26.23 26.17
N TYR A 240 -22.98 -26.21 27.03
CA TYR A 240 -21.77 -27.04 26.82
C TYR A 240 -22.04 -28.54 26.94
N ARG A 241 -22.95 -28.94 27.85
CA ARG A 241 -23.35 -30.35 28.00
C ARG A 241 -24.26 -30.81 26.85
N ASP A 242 -25.12 -29.92 26.34
CA ASP A 242 -25.98 -30.18 25.18
C ASP A 242 -25.25 -30.04 23.83
N SER A 243 -24.12 -29.31 23.80
CA SER A 243 -23.25 -29.16 22.62
C SER A 243 -22.56 -30.45 22.20
N ILE A 244 -22.52 -31.46 23.07
CA ILE A 244 -22.06 -32.80 22.71
C ILE A 244 -23.00 -33.45 21.68
N SER A 245 -24.27 -33.08 21.64
CA SER A 245 -25.21 -33.54 20.61
C SER A 245 -25.08 -32.79 19.28
N THR A 246 -24.81 -31.47 19.30
CA THR A 246 -24.51 -30.63 18.12
C THR A 246 -23.08 -30.79 17.58
N LEU A 247 -22.16 -31.36 18.37
CA LEU A 247 -20.82 -31.81 17.98
C LEU A 247 -20.86 -32.81 16.81
N SER A 248 -21.90 -33.65 16.73
CA SER A 248 -22.12 -34.56 15.59
C SER A 248 -22.47 -33.83 14.28
N GLN A 249 -23.23 -32.72 14.36
CA GLN A 249 -23.64 -31.91 13.19
C GLN A 249 -22.53 -30.97 12.72
N TRP A 250 -21.65 -30.51 13.62
CA TRP A 250 -20.50 -29.67 13.28
C TRP A 250 -19.33 -30.46 12.66
N ASN A 251 -19.09 -31.69 13.12
CA ASN A 251 -18.08 -32.61 12.54
C ASN A 251 -18.34 -32.95 11.06
N GLN A 252 -19.59 -32.86 10.58
CA GLN A 252 -19.93 -33.04 9.17
C GLN A 252 -19.65 -31.80 8.30
N ARG A 253 -19.59 -30.59 8.87
CA ARG A 253 -19.43 -29.32 8.10
C ARG A 253 -18.03 -28.73 8.14
N ALA A 254 -17.27 -28.96 9.21
CA ALA A 254 -15.88 -28.58 9.34
C ALA A 254 -15.08 -29.86 9.57
N GLY A 255 -14.35 -30.34 8.55
CA GLY A 255 -13.65 -31.61 8.58
C GLY A 255 -12.94 -31.88 9.91
N VAL A 256 -13.49 -32.85 10.65
CA VAL A 256 -13.10 -33.65 11.85
C VAL A 256 -11.81 -33.34 12.65
N SER A 257 -10.83 -32.60 12.16
CA SER A 257 -9.52 -32.45 12.83
C SER A 257 -9.40 -31.28 13.82
N THR A 258 -10.31 -30.29 13.80
CA THR A 258 -10.10 -29.02 14.54
C THR A 258 -10.73 -28.93 15.93
N MET A 259 -11.56 -29.88 16.37
CA MET A 259 -12.30 -29.75 17.65
C MET A 259 -11.73 -30.58 18.81
N LEU A 260 -11.14 -31.75 18.53
CA LEU A 260 -10.39 -32.54 19.53
C LEU A 260 -9.16 -31.79 20.08
N THR A 261 -8.61 -30.85 19.32
CA THR A 261 -7.48 -30.02 19.73
C THR A 261 -7.86 -28.96 20.76
N TRP A 262 -9.04 -28.34 20.68
CA TRP A 262 -9.45 -27.31 21.66
C TRP A 262 -9.73 -27.91 23.04
N GLY A 263 -10.35 -29.09 23.14
CA GLY A 263 -10.59 -29.77 24.42
C GLY A 263 -9.32 -30.31 25.10
N MET A 264 -8.25 -30.56 24.34
CA MET A 264 -6.99 -31.13 24.84
C MET A 264 -5.82 -30.13 24.96
N CYS A 265 -5.84 -28.98 24.28
CA CYS A 265 -4.75 -27.99 24.34
C CYS A 265 -4.80 -27.06 25.56
N VAL A 266 -5.94 -26.96 26.24
CA VAL A 266 -6.17 -25.99 27.33
C VAL A 266 -5.35 -26.25 28.61
N PRO A 267 -5.02 -27.49 29.03
CA PRO A 267 -4.36 -27.69 30.32
C PRO A 267 -2.87 -27.33 30.40
N THR A 268 -2.16 -27.15 29.27
CA THR A 268 -0.68 -27.19 29.28
C THR A 268 0.03 -25.84 29.15
N ARG A 269 -0.67 -24.70 29.01
CA ARG A 269 -0.03 -23.41 28.63
C ARG A 269 -0.46 -22.16 29.42
N GLY A 270 -1.01 -22.33 30.62
CA GLY A 270 -1.32 -21.22 31.54
C GLY A 270 -2.68 -20.52 31.34
N PHE A 271 -3.54 -21.06 30.48
CA PHE A 271 -4.97 -20.76 30.56
C PHE A 271 -5.54 -21.41 31.85
N PRO A 272 -6.42 -20.74 32.62
CA PRO A 272 -7.08 -21.37 33.75
C PRO A 272 -7.79 -22.63 33.24
N SER A 273 -7.49 -23.77 33.86
CA SER A 273 -7.69 -25.13 33.35
C SER A 273 -9.15 -25.57 33.20
N SER A 274 -10.11 -24.66 33.18
CA SER A 274 -11.53 -24.99 33.07
C SER A 274 -12.33 -23.87 32.39
N SER A 275 -12.34 -23.90 31.06
CA SER A 275 -13.33 -23.26 30.16
C SER A 275 -13.03 -21.83 29.67
N ILE A 276 -12.39 -21.79 28.50
CA ILE A 276 -12.47 -20.69 27.54
C ILE A 276 -13.96 -20.44 27.21
N GLN A 277 -14.40 -19.18 27.25
CA GLN A 277 -15.80 -18.82 26.98
C GLN A 277 -16.16 -18.99 25.49
N GLN A 278 -17.39 -19.45 25.21
CA GLN A 278 -17.84 -19.74 23.83
C GLN A 278 -17.74 -18.53 22.89
N TRP A 279 -18.10 -17.32 23.35
CA TRP A 279 -18.00 -16.09 22.56
C TRP A 279 -16.59 -15.84 22.02
N TRP A 280 -15.56 -16.23 22.79
CA TRP A 280 -14.17 -16.07 22.39
C TRP A 280 -13.76 -17.11 21.34
N ILE A 281 -14.21 -18.35 21.51
CA ILE A 281 -14.00 -19.42 20.53
C ILE A 281 -14.65 -19.02 19.20
N ASP A 282 -15.87 -18.50 19.24
CA ASP A 282 -16.61 -18.04 18.06
C ASP A 282 -15.91 -16.86 17.38
N TYR A 283 -15.40 -15.90 18.17
CA TYR A 283 -14.60 -14.79 17.66
C TYR A 283 -13.31 -15.27 16.98
N MET A 284 -12.54 -16.16 17.61
CA MET A 284 -11.28 -16.67 17.05
C MET A 284 -11.54 -17.51 15.80
N GLY A 285 -12.53 -18.40 15.82
CA GLY A 285 -12.91 -19.25 14.68
C GLY A 285 -13.49 -18.47 13.49
N SER A 286 -14.30 -17.43 13.75
CA SER A 286 -14.78 -16.53 12.69
C SER A 286 -13.65 -15.65 12.13
N THR A 287 -12.74 -15.17 12.99
CA THR A 287 -11.56 -14.40 12.57
C THR A 287 -10.57 -15.21 11.75
N SER A 288 -10.32 -16.47 12.13
CA SER A 288 -9.48 -17.40 11.35
C SER A 288 -10.00 -17.55 9.92
N ARG A 289 -11.31 -17.80 9.77
CA ARG A 289 -11.96 -17.92 8.45
C ARG A 289 -11.89 -16.62 7.65
N ALA A 290 -12.08 -15.48 8.31
CA ALA A 290 -12.01 -14.19 7.65
C ALA A 290 -10.59 -13.86 7.18
N LEU A 291 -9.58 -14.06 8.04
CA LEU A 291 -8.16 -13.86 7.73
C LEU A 291 -7.69 -14.72 6.57
N LYS A 292 -8.18 -15.96 6.47
CA LYS A 292 -7.89 -16.83 5.32
C LYS A 292 -8.27 -16.21 3.97
N SER A 293 -9.29 -15.35 3.94
CA SER A 293 -9.79 -14.70 2.72
C SER A 293 -9.38 -13.22 2.57
N LYS A 294 -9.12 -12.52 3.68
CA LYS A 294 -8.72 -11.11 3.76
C LYS A 294 -7.60 -11.01 4.82
N PRO A 295 -6.37 -11.42 4.49
CA PRO A 295 -5.25 -11.52 5.43
C PRO A 295 -4.65 -10.15 5.75
N HIS A 296 -5.40 -9.34 6.48
CA HIS A 296 -4.99 -7.99 6.86
C HIS A 296 -5.34 -7.72 8.32
N SER A 297 -4.56 -6.87 9.01
CA SER A 297 -4.77 -6.57 10.42
C SER A 297 -6.16 -5.96 10.69
N SER A 298 -6.68 -5.15 9.77
CA SER A 298 -8.05 -4.62 9.87
C SER A 298 -9.14 -5.70 9.94
N THR A 299 -8.91 -6.91 9.41
CA THR A 299 -9.87 -8.01 9.48
C THR A 299 -10.13 -8.46 10.91
N VAL A 300 -9.16 -8.28 11.81
CA VAL A 300 -9.28 -8.64 13.23
C VAL A 300 -10.26 -7.72 13.96
N ASP A 301 -10.32 -6.45 13.58
CA ASP A 301 -11.09 -5.40 14.25
C ASP A 301 -12.33 -5.01 13.43
N GLU A 302 -12.90 -5.98 12.73
CA GLU A 302 -14.14 -5.79 12.00
C GLU A 302 -15.26 -5.52 13.03
N PRO A 303 -15.91 -4.34 13.02
CA PRO A 303 -16.80 -3.90 14.11
C PRO A 303 -17.87 -4.91 14.46
N GLN A 304 -18.55 -5.46 13.44
CA GLN A 304 -19.59 -6.45 13.62
C GLN A 304 -19.10 -7.67 14.41
N ARG A 305 -17.92 -8.22 14.09
CA ARG A 305 -17.40 -9.42 14.75
C ARG A 305 -16.99 -9.13 16.20
N VAL A 306 -16.42 -7.95 16.43
CA VAL A 306 -16.01 -7.51 17.77
C VAL A 306 -17.24 -7.26 18.64
N ASP A 307 -18.29 -6.67 18.08
CA ASP A 307 -19.52 -6.36 18.80
C ASP A 307 -20.36 -7.61 19.05
N ASP A 308 -20.43 -8.54 18.10
CA ASP A 308 -21.01 -9.88 18.29
C ASP A 308 -20.32 -10.61 19.45
N ALA A 309 -18.99 -10.57 19.50
CA ALA A 309 -18.20 -11.17 20.58
C ALA A 309 -18.48 -10.51 21.95
N LYS A 310 -18.58 -9.18 22.00
CA LYS A 310 -18.90 -8.42 23.22
C LYS A 310 -20.35 -8.62 23.67
N GLY A 311 -21.28 -8.76 22.73
CA GLY A 311 -22.71 -8.93 22.97
C GLY A 311 -23.08 -10.36 23.40
N ALA A 312 -22.32 -11.35 22.94
CA ALA A 312 -22.49 -12.75 23.34
C ALA A 312 -21.96 -13.06 24.76
N ALA A 313 -21.24 -12.13 25.40
CA ALA A 313 -20.80 -12.29 26.78
C ALA A 313 -21.97 -12.14 27.77
N CYS A 314 -22.02 -12.99 28.79
CA CYS A 314 -23.03 -12.87 29.85
C CYS A 314 -22.95 -11.49 30.53
N PRO A 315 -24.06 -10.92 31.04
CA PRO A 315 -24.08 -9.56 31.62
C PRO A 315 -23.00 -9.31 32.69
N ASN A 316 -22.69 -10.34 33.50
CA ASN A 316 -21.69 -10.27 34.56
C ASN A 316 -20.25 -10.26 34.04
N CYS A 317 -19.97 -10.85 32.88
CA CYS A 317 -18.64 -10.88 32.27
C CYS A 317 -18.46 -9.86 31.15
N ALA A 318 -19.52 -9.19 30.70
CA ALA A 318 -19.50 -8.29 29.54
C ALA A 318 -18.49 -7.13 29.70
N VAL A 319 -18.36 -6.56 30.91
CA VAL A 319 -17.38 -5.50 31.18
C VAL A 319 -15.95 -6.00 31.02
N GLN A 320 -15.62 -7.14 31.62
CA GLN A 320 -14.30 -7.75 31.52
C GLN A 320 -14.00 -8.23 30.09
N ALA A 321 -14.98 -8.80 29.38
CA ALA A 321 -14.83 -9.19 27.98
C ALA A 321 -14.51 -7.98 27.09
N ARG A 322 -15.16 -6.82 27.30
CA ARG A 322 -14.83 -5.58 26.60
C ARG A 322 -13.41 -5.10 26.90
N VAL A 323 -13.00 -5.14 28.18
CA VAL A 323 -11.64 -4.76 28.59
C VAL A 323 -10.60 -5.69 27.95
N PHE A 324 -10.85 -6.99 27.98
CA PHE A 324 -10.00 -7.99 27.34
C PHE A 324 -9.88 -7.73 25.84
N MET A 325 -11.00 -7.61 25.11
CA MET A 325 -11.00 -7.35 23.66
C MET A 325 -10.26 -6.06 23.30
N ARG A 326 -10.41 -4.99 24.09
CA ARG A 326 -9.71 -3.72 23.88
C ARG A 326 -8.19 -3.87 23.93
N ASN A 327 -7.67 -4.74 24.81
CA ASN A 327 -6.24 -4.97 24.94
C ASN A 327 -5.73 -6.05 23.98
N PHE A 328 -6.57 -7.04 23.66
CA PHE A 328 -6.21 -8.15 22.80
C PHE A 328 -6.15 -7.77 21.31
N ILE A 329 -7.12 -6.99 20.80
CA ILE A 329 -7.19 -6.65 19.37
C ILE A 329 -5.89 -6.00 18.84
N PRO A 330 -5.28 -4.99 19.50
CA PRO A 330 -4.03 -4.42 19.04
C PRO A 330 -2.87 -5.43 18.95
N ILE A 331 -2.78 -6.34 19.92
CA ILE A 331 -1.75 -7.40 19.95
C ILE A 331 -1.98 -8.36 18.78
N PHE A 332 -3.23 -8.73 18.51
CA PHE A 332 -3.54 -9.61 17.40
C PHE A 332 -3.29 -8.93 16.04
N LYS A 333 -3.61 -7.65 15.88
CA LYS A 333 -3.24 -6.86 14.69
C LYS A 333 -1.73 -6.88 14.44
N GLN A 334 -0.94 -6.59 15.48
CA GLN A 334 0.51 -6.58 15.39
C GLN A 334 1.07 -7.96 15.01
N GLN A 335 0.52 -9.03 15.59
CA GLN A 335 0.94 -10.38 15.26
C GLN A 335 0.60 -10.78 13.82
N VAL A 336 -0.56 -10.36 13.31
CA VAL A 336 -0.94 -10.53 11.89
C VAL A 336 0.06 -9.80 10.98
N GLU A 337 0.39 -8.55 11.28
CA GLU A 337 1.36 -7.77 10.50
C GLU A 337 2.76 -8.40 10.50
N LYS A 338 3.20 -8.93 11.64
CA LYS A 338 4.48 -9.65 11.77
C LYS A 338 4.53 -10.87 10.85
N VAL A 339 3.51 -11.73 10.88
CA VAL A 339 3.43 -12.92 10.03
C VAL A 339 3.37 -12.54 8.55
N ILE A 340 2.60 -11.50 8.18
CA ILE A 340 2.56 -10.99 6.82
C ILE A 340 3.94 -10.52 6.37
N HIS A 341 4.69 -9.83 7.25
CA HIS A 341 6.04 -9.38 6.94
C HIS A 341 6.98 -10.56 6.65
N GLU A 342 6.96 -11.60 7.47
CA GLU A 342 7.77 -12.82 7.24
C GLU A 342 7.44 -13.47 5.89
N VAL A 343 6.16 -13.57 5.54
CA VAL A 343 5.73 -14.10 4.22
C VAL A 343 6.16 -13.16 3.08
N SER A 344 6.17 -11.85 3.30
CA SER A 344 6.52 -10.86 2.28
C SER A 344 7.97 -10.91 1.83
N LEU A 345 8.89 -11.36 2.70
CA LEU A 345 10.30 -11.55 2.35
C LEU A 345 10.48 -12.54 1.19
N PHE A 346 9.67 -13.59 1.15
CA PHE A 346 9.67 -14.55 0.05
C PHE A 346 9.18 -13.95 -1.26
N LEU A 347 8.21 -13.03 -1.20
CA LEU A 347 7.74 -12.31 -2.39
C LEU A 347 8.81 -11.35 -2.89
N THR A 348 9.46 -10.59 -2.00
CA THR A 348 10.55 -9.68 -2.39
C THR A 348 11.67 -10.43 -3.08
N ASP A 349 12.11 -11.56 -2.53
CA ASP A 349 13.13 -12.41 -3.16
C ASP A 349 12.69 -12.99 -4.51
N LEU A 350 11.42 -13.41 -4.63
CA LEU A 350 10.86 -13.87 -5.90
C LEU A 350 10.84 -12.74 -6.95
N LEU A 351 10.42 -11.54 -6.57
CA LEU A 351 10.42 -10.38 -7.45
C LEU A 351 11.85 -10.01 -7.89
N HIS A 352 12.82 -10.01 -6.97
CA HIS A 352 14.23 -9.82 -7.31
C HIS A 352 14.73 -10.84 -8.33
N ARG A 353 14.35 -12.11 -8.19
CA ARG A 353 14.71 -13.17 -9.17
C ARG A 353 14.06 -12.92 -10.52
N LEU A 354 12.80 -12.51 -10.55
CA LEU A 354 12.08 -12.19 -11.79
C LEU A 354 12.61 -10.95 -12.50
N ILE A 355 13.20 -10.02 -11.75
CA ILE A 355 13.81 -8.81 -12.30
C ILE A 355 15.16 -9.10 -12.98
N ARG A 356 15.87 -10.13 -12.49
CA ARG A 356 17.19 -10.55 -12.98
C ARG A 356 17.13 -11.54 -14.14
N ALA A 357 16.04 -12.29 -14.26
CA ALA A 357 15.75 -13.17 -15.39
C ALA A 357 15.25 -12.36 -16.59
#